data_AF-A0A4Y2PDY2-F1
#
_entry.id   AF-A0A4Y2PDY2-F1
#
_cell.length_a   1.000
_cell.length_b   1.000
_cell.length_c   1.000
_cell.angle_alpha   90.00
_cell.angle_beta   90.00
_cell.angle_gamma   90.00
#
_symmetry.space_group_name_H-M   'P 1'
#
loop_
_entity.id
_entity.type
_entity.pdbx_description
1 polymer ?
#
loop_
_entity_poly.entity_id
_entity_poly.type
_entity_poly.pdbx_seq_one_letter_code
_entity_poly.pdbx_strand_id
1 'polypeptide(L)'
;MFLLIVDAHSKWLEVYPMKVTTTKKTIECLRDSFARFGLPRVLVSDNRSQFTSYEFQRFMQINGIKHKTSAPFKPSSNGQAERYVATLKQSLRAMQKYEGSIQQELSTFTR
;
A
#
# COMPACT_ATOMS: atom_id res chain seq x y z
N MET A 1 -3.65 -5.70 -10.45
CA MET A 1 -3.91 -5.40 -9.01
C MET A 1 -2.91 -4.34 -8.58
N PHE A 2 -3.17 -3.56 -7.53
CA PHE A 2 -2.23 -2.55 -7.04
C PHE A 2 -2.04 -2.71 -5.53
N LEU A 3 -0.80 -2.53 -5.06
CA LEU A 3 -0.51 -2.24 -3.66
C LEU A 3 -0.34 -0.73 -3.51
N LEU A 4 -1.06 -0.16 -2.56
CA LEU A 4 -1.02 1.26 -2.25
C LEU A 4 -0.41 1.40 -0.86
N ILE A 5 0.62 2.24 -0.75
CA ILE A 5 1.24 2.61 0.51
C ILE A 5 1.01 4.11 0.68
N VAL A 6 0.45 4.50 1.82
CA VAL A 6 0.18 5.89 2.14
C VAL A 6 0.92 6.23 3.43
N ASP A 7 1.78 7.24 3.37
CA ASP A 7 2.35 7.80 4.59
C ASP A 7 1.28 8.57 5.36
N ALA A 8 1.12 8.24 6.64
CA ALA A 8 0.03 8.77 7.45
C ALA A 8 0.21 10.27 7.76
N HIS A 9 1.43 10.79 7.74
CA HIS A 9 1.73 12.18 8.09
C HIS A 9 1.65 13.11 6.87
N SER A 10 2.52 12.87 5.88
CA SER A 10 2.65 13.66 4.65
C SER A 10 1.54 13.41 3.63
N LYS A 11 0.80 12.30 3.78
CA LYS A 11 -0.16 11.78 2.78
C LYS A 11 0.50 11.36 1.46
N TRP A 12 1.84 11.21 1.45
CA TRP A 12 2.56 10.69 0.30
C TRP A 12 2.03 9.30 -0.09
N LEU A 13 1.78 9.10 -1.38
CA LEU A 13 1.25 7.86 -1.94
C LEU A 13 2.30 7.18 -2.81
N GLU A 14 2.53 5.90 -2.55
CA GLU A 14 3.23 5.02 -3.48
C GLU A 14 2.29 3.96 -4.04
N VAL A 15 2.39 3.74 -5.35
CA VAL A 15 1.55 2.80 -6.09
C VAL A 15 2.42 1.76 -6.78
N TYR A 16 2.20 0.50 -6.41
CA TYR A 16 2.90 -0.64 -6.98
C TYR A 16 1.94 -1.50 -7.81
N PRO A 17 2.07 -1.53 -9.15
CA PRO A 17 1.33 -2.47 -9.97
C PRO A 17 1.81 -3.90 -9.70
N MET A 18 0.90 -4.76 -9.28
CA MET A 18 1.16 -6.17 -8.97
C MET A 18 0.38 -7.07 -9.91
N LYS A 19 1.11 -7.95 -10.62
CA LYS A 19 0.53 -9.06 -11.38
C LYS A 19 0.06 -10.20 -10.45
N VAL A 20 0.76 -10.41 -9.34
CA VAL A 20 0.47 -11.46 -8.35
C VAL A 20 0.53 -10.88 -6.95
N THR A 21 -0.45 -11.18 -6.09
CA THR A 21 -0.54 -10.71 -4.70
C THR A 21 -0.11 -11.78 -3.70
N THR A 22 1.16 -12.17 -3.72
CA THR A 22 1.74 -13.03 -2.69
C THR A 22 2.37 -12.20 -1.57
N THR A 23 2.57 -12.81 -0.39
CA THR A 23 3.37 -12.24 0.69
C THR A 23 4.73 -11.78 0.22
N LYS A 24 5.48 -12.66 -0.45
CA LYS A 24 6.83 -12.37 -0.95
C LYS A 24 6.86 -11.13 -1.82
N LYS A 25 5.95 -11.03 -2.80
CA LYS A 25 5.89 -9.85 -3.69
C LYS A 25 5.52 -8.58 -2.92
N THR A 26 4.64 -8.68 -1.93
CA THR A 26 4.28 -7.57 -1.05
C THR A 26 5.49 -7.07 -0.26
N ILE A 27 6.28 -7.99 0.31
CA ILE A 27 7.51 -7.66 1.04
C ILE A 27 8.54 -7.00 0.12
N GLU A 28 8.70 -7.48 -1.12
CA GLU A 28 9.60 -6.86 -2.10
C GLU A 28 9.23 -5.40 -2.38
N CYS A 29 7.94 -5.09 -2.58
CA CYS A 29 7.48 -3.72 -2.74
C CYS A 29 7.70 -2.87 -1.48
N LEU A 30 7.45 -3.42 -0.30
CA LEU A 30 7.70 -2.72 0.97
C LEU A 30 9.18 -2.43 1.19
N ARG A 31 10.07 -3.35 0.85
CA ARG A 31 11.53 -3.11 0.93
C ARG A 31 11.96 -1.95 0.05
N ASP A 32 11.45 -1.90 -1.16
CA ASP A 32 11.73 -0.82 -2.10
C ASP A 32 11.25 0.54 -1.58
N SER A 33 10.03 0.60 -1.02
CA SER A 33 9.50 1.79 -0.34
C SER A 33 10.37 2.19 0.85
N PHE A 34 10.69 1.25 1.74
CA PHE A 34 11.47 1.51 2.95
C PHE A 34 12.92 1.91 2.66
N ALA A 35 13.48 1.47 1.54
CA ALA A 35 14.81 1.90 1.11
C ALA A 35 14.84 3.39 0.73
N ARG A 36 13.73 3.94 0.23
CA ARG A 36 13.61 5.37 -0.13
C ARG A 36 13.25 6.26 1.04
N PHE A 37 12.30 5.83 1.88
CA PHE A 37 11.71 6.68 2.92
C PHE A 37 12.12 6.31 4.34
N GLY A 38 12.86 5.22 4.50
CA GLY A 38 13.21 4.65 5.79
C GLY A 38 12.13 3.70 6.33
N LEU A 39 12.43 3.07 7.47
CA LEU A 39 11.53 2.12 8.11
C LEU A 39 10.45 2.86 8.91
N PRO A 40 9.16 2.52 8.72
CA PRO A 40 8.10 3.10 9.52
C PRO A 40 8.12 2.51 10.94
N ARG A 41 7.73 3.32 11.94
CA ARG A 41 7.53 2.81 13.31
C ARG A 41 6.33 1.86 13.41
N VAL A 42 5.27 2.15 12.65
CA VAL A 42 4.01 1.39 12.65
C VAL A 42 3.54 1.22 11.20
N LEU A 43 3.20 -0.01 10.82
CA LEU A 43 2.52 -0.31 9.58
C LEU A 43 1.10 -0.77 9.88
N VAL A 44 0.11 -0.18 9.21
CA VAL A 44 -1.30 -0.54 9.35
C VAL A 44 -1.80 -1.18 8.06
N SER A 45 -2.38 -2.38 8.13
CA SER A 45 -2.95 -3.08 6.97
C SER A 45 -4.34 -3.63 7.26
N ASP A 46 -5.00 -4.18 6.23
CA ASP A 46 -6.15 -5.06 6.42
C ASP A 46 -5.72 -6.48 6.83
N ASN A 47 -6.69 -7.35 7.13
CA ASN A 47 -6.47 -8.74 7.55
C ASN A 47 -6.29 -9.73 6.38
N ARG A 48 -5.85 -9.28 5.21
CA ARG A 48 -5.62 -10.20 4.08
C ARG A 48 -4.43 -11.12 4.36
N SER A 49 -4.47 -12.32 3.77
CA SER A 49 -3.50 -13.40 4.00
C SER A 49 -2.05 -12.97 3.77
N GLN A 50 -1.77 -12.09 2.81
CA GLN A 50 -0.41 -11.61 2.58
C GLN A 50 0.17 -10.80 3.75
N PHE A 51 -0.67 -10.11 4.52
CA PHE A 51 -0.25 -9.31 5.66
C PHE A 51 -0.29 -10.07 6.98
N THR A 52 -1.01 -11.19 7.03
CA THR A 52 -1.13 -12.02 8.25
C THR A 52 -0.24 -13.26 8.23
N SER A 53 0.38 -13.59 7.10
CA SER A 53 1.29 -14.73 6.97
C SER A 53 2.52 -14.65 7.90
N TYR A 54 3.06 -15.80 8.29
CA TYR A 54 4.25 -15.91 9.13
C TYR A 54 5.46 -15.16 8.55
N GLU A 55 5.70 -15.28 7.24
CA GLU A 55 6.78 -14.59 6.55
C GLU A 55 6.67 -13.06 6.69
N PHE A 56 5.45 -12.52 6.57
CA PHE A 56 5.21 -11.09 6.74
C PHE A 56 5.44 -10.64 8.18
N GLN A 57 4.91 -11.36 9.15
CA GLN A 57 5.10 -11.05 10.56
C GLN A 57 6.59 -11.07 10.94
N ARG A 58 7.34 -12.05 10.45
CA ARG A 58 8.79 -12.14 10.65
C ARG A 58 9.52 -10.96 10.02
N PHE A 59 9.14 -10.56 8.80
CA PHE A 59 9.70 -9.38 8.15
C PHE A 59 9.47 -8.10 8.96
N MET A 60 8.26 -7.89 9.51
CA MET A 60 7.96 -6.76 10.38
C MET A 60 8.82 -6.78 11.65
N GLN A 61 8.92 -7.93 12.32
CA GLN A 61 9.70 -8.09 13.55
C GLN A 61 11.20 -7.82 13.36
N ILE A 62 11.82 -8.39 12.33
CA ILE A 62 13.25 -8.21 12.04
C ILE A 62 13.59 -6.73 11.80
N ASN A 63 12.67 -5.98 11.19
CA ASN A 63 12.85 -4.56 10.92
C ASN A 63 12.37 -3.66 12.08
N GLY A 64 11.95 -4.23 13.22
CA GLY A 64 11.45 -3.44 14.36
C GLY A 64 10.15 -2.69 14.09
N ILE A 65 9.41 -3.08 13.05
CA ILE A 65 8.17 -2.42 12.65
C ILE A 65 7.01 -3.00 13.44
N LYS A 66 6.24 -2.15 14.13
CA LYS A 66 5.00 -2.58 14.79
C LYS A 66 3.89 -2.72 13.74
N HIS A 67 3.56 -3.95 13.38
CA HIS A 67 2.42 -4.22 12.52
C HIS A 67 1.11 -4.19 13.30
N LYS A 68 0.13 -3.42 12.81
CA LYS A 68 -1.24 -3.41 13.31
C LYS A 68 -2.17 -3.79 12.18
N THR A 69 -3.07 -4.72 12.42
CA THR A 69 -4.16 -4.97 11.50
C THR A 69 -5.39 -4.17 11.93
N SER A 70 -6.05 -3.58 10.95
CA SER A 70 -7.31 -2.88 11.16
C SER A 70 -8.39 -3.93 11.41
N ALA A 71 -9.14 -3.81 12.51
CA ALA A 71 -10.39 -4.54 12.64
C ALA A 71 -11.30 -4.16 11.47
N PRO A 72 -12.03 -5.11 10.86
CA PRO A 72 -13.12 -4.73 9.97
C PRO A 72 -14.05 -3.81 10.77
N PHE A 73 -14.37 -2.61 10.27
CA PHE A 73 -15.25 -1.61 10.89
C PHE A 73 -14.67 -0.64 11.95
N LYS A 74 -13.51 -0.01 11.72
CA LYS A 74 -13.16 1.25 12.44
C LYS A 74 -12.88 2.43 11.49
N PRO A 75 -13.93 2.99 10.86
CA PRO A 75 -13.83 4.00 9.79
C PRO A 75 -13.28 5.37 10.23
N SER A 76 -13.23 5.68 11.52
CA SER A 76 -12.91 7.03 12.01
C SER A 76 -11.43 7.41 11.91
N SER A 77 -10.50 6.45 11.97
CA SER A 77 -9.05 6.74 11.89
C SER A 77 -8.47 6.60 10.48
N ASN A 78 -9.15 5.85 9.59
CA ASN A 78 -8.66 5.54 8.25
C ASN A 78 -9.52 6.15 7.13
N GLY A 79 -10.61 6.84 7.44
CA GLY A 79 -11.58 7.34 6.43
C GLY A 79 -11.00 8.30 5.38
N GLN A 80 -9.89 8.98 5.66
CA GLN A 80 -9.18 9.75 4.63
C GLN A 80 -8.35 8.84 3.70
N ALA A 81 -7.60 7.88 4.25
CA ALA A 81 -6.88 6.91 3.44
C ALA A 81 -7.85 6.02 2.63
N GLU A 82 -8.99 5.63 3.21
CA GLU A 82 -10.05 4.88 2.53
C GLU A 82 -10.66 5.68 1.38
N ARG A 83 -10.94 6.97 1.57
CA ARG A 83 -11.39 7.87 0.49
C ARG A 83 -10.32 8.04 -0.59
N TYR A 84 -9.07 8.22 -0.20
CA TYR A 84 -7.96 8.35 -1.14
C TYR A 84 -7.78 7.07 -1.97
N VAL A 85 -7.81 5.91 -1.33
CA VAL A 85 -7.79 4.59 -1.99
C VAL A 85 -9.01 4.39 -2.89
N ALA A 86 -10.19 4.87 -2.50
CA ALA A 86 -11.40 4.80 -3.32
C ALA A 86 -11.27 5.68 -4.58
N THR A 87 -10.82 6.93 -4.44
CA THR A 87 -10.54 7.84 -5.56
C THR A 87 -9.49 7.24 -6.50
N LEU A 88 -8.38 6.71 -5.96
CA LEU A 88 -7.35 6.06 -6.77
C LEU A 88 -7.86 4.83 -7.50
N LYS A 89 -8.66 3.98 -6.84
CA LYS A 89 -9.29 2.83 -7.50
C LYS A 89 -10.23 3.27 -8.63
N GLN A 90 -10.96 4.37 -8.44
CA GLN A 90 -11.83 4.92 -9.46
C GLN A 90 -11.03 5.49 -10.65
N SER A 91 -9.96 6.24 -10.38
CA SER A 91 -9.05 6.74 -11.40
C SER A 91 -8.38 5.59 -12.14
N LEU A 92 -7.86 4.57 -11.45
CA LEU A 92 -7.23 3.41 -12.08
C LEU A 92 -8.20 2.58 -12.93
N ARG A 93 -9.49 2.50 -12.55
CA ARG A 93 -10.54 1.88 -13.38
C ARG A 93 -10.86 2.71 -14.62
N ALA A 94 -10.85 4.04 -14.51
CA ALA A 94 -11.00 4.93 -15.66
C ALA A 94 -9.80 4.83 -16.61
N MET A 95 -8.58 4.73 -16.06
CA MET A 95 -7.33 4.55 -16.82
C MET A 95 -7.27 3.19 -17.53
N GLN A 96 -7.78 2.10 -16.94
CA GLN A 96 -7.87 0.80 -17.64
C GLN A 96 -8.73 0.84 -18.92
N LYS A 97 -9.55 1.88 -19.10
CA LYS A 97 -10.34 2.11 -20.30
C LYS A 97 -9.56 2.79 -21.43
N TYR A 98 -8.38 3.33 -21.13
CA TYR A 98 -7.46 3.95 -22.07
C TYR A 98 -6.20 3.10 -22.15
N GLU A 99 -5.84 2.58 -23.33
CA GLU A 99 -4.62 1.78 -23.56
C GLU A 99 -3.32 2.60 -23.47
N GLY A 100 -3.27 3.61 -22.59
CA GLY A 100 -2.07 4.38 -22.27
C GLY A 100 -1.34 3.77 -21.07
N SER A 101 0.00 3.80 -21.07
CA SER A 101 0.78 3.16 -20.01
C SER A 101 0.48 3.79 -18.65
N ILE A 102 -0.12 3.00 -17.74
CA ILE A 102 -0.48 3.39 -16.36
C ILE A 102 0.73 4.00 -15.60
N GLN A 103 1.95 3.68 -16.01
CA GLN A 103 3.19 4.20 -15.45
C GLN A 103 3.42 5.69 -15.74
N GLN A 104 2.98 6.21 -16.90
CA GLN A 104 3.11 7.62 -17.25
C GLN A 104 2.07 8.50 -16.53
N GLU A 105 0.93 7.94 -16.16
CA GLU A 105 -0.16 8.69 -15.52
C GLU A 105 -0.01 8.76 -13.99
N LEU A 106 0.58 7.73 -13.37
CA LEU A 106 0.86 7.73 -11.93
C LEU A 106 1.85 8.82 -11.51
N SER A 107 2.79 9.22 -12.39
CA SER A 107 3.68 10.35 -12.13
C SER A 107 2.96 11.71 -12.07
N THR A 108 1.78 11.82 -12.65
CA THR A 108 0.97 13.06 -12.64
C THR A 108 0.28 13.28 -11.29
N PHE A 109 0.02 12.20 -10.54
CA PHE A 109 -0.64 12.27 -9.22
C PHE A 109 0.32 12.49 -8.04
N THR A 110 1.63 12.37 -8.25
CA THR A 110 2.67 12.55 -7.22
C THR A 110 3.37 13.91 -7.30
N ARG A 111 2.73 14.92 -7.91
CA ARG A 111 3.26 16.29 -8.03
C ARG A 111 2.44 17.29 -7.24
#